data_AF-A0A3C0W327-F1
#
_entry.id   AF-A0A3C0W327-F1
#
_cell.length_a   1.000
_cell.length_b   1.000
_cell.length_c   1.000
_cell.angle_alpha   90.00
_cell.angle_beta   90.00
_cell.angle_gamma   90.00
#
_symmetry.space_group_name_H-M   'P 1'
#
loop_
_entity.id
_entity.type
_entity.pdbx_description
1 polymer ?
#
loop_
_entity_poly.entity_id
_entity_poly.type
_entity_poly.pdbx_seq_one_letter_code
_entity_poly.pdbx_strand_id
1 'polypeptide(L)'
;ASAFEGEAAPEIYEAAVADVVARIAAGELFQANVARAWSGGLDAGRDPFDVFVRLSAARGAAYGAFWRLGDRAIVSNSPELFLTFDETSRRIEARPIKGTRPRDSDPERDDALAAELAASAKDRAENLMIV
;
A
#
# COMPACT_ATOMS: atom_id res chain seq x y z
N ALA A 1 16.11 18.94 -4.06
CA ALA A 1 15.05 17.94 -3.88
C ALA A 1 14.31 18.31 -2.61
N SER A 2 13.02 18.64 -2.67
CA SER A 2 12.22 18.77 -1.46
C SER A 2 12.24 17.42 -0.75
N ALA A 3 12.76 17.39 0.47
CA ALA A 3 12.71 16.19 1.29
C ALA A 3 11.24 15.94 1.67
N PHE A 4 10.81 14.67 1.66
CA PHE A 4 9.55 14.30 2.28
C PHE A 4 9.74 14.32 3.80
N GLU A 5 8.78 14.92 4.50
CA GLU A 5 8.74 15.00 5.96
C GLU A 5 7.66 14.06 6.48
N GLY A 6 8.01 13.20 7.44
CA GLY A 6 7.04 12.34 8.11
C GLY A 6 6.12 13.16 9.02
N GLU A 7 4.85 12.78 9.12
CA GLU A 7 3.85 13.45 9.97
C GLU A 7 4.21 13.50 11.47
N ALA A 8 4.99 12.53 11.95
CA ALA A 8 5.46 12.44 13.32
C ALA A 8 6.87 11.82 13.39
N ALA A 9 7.50 11.89 14.56
CA ALA A 9 8.77 11.21 14.81
C ALA A 9 8.61 9.67 14.71
N PRO A 10 9.62 8.91 14.24
CA PRO A 10 9.56 7.45 14.12
C PRO A 10 9.06 6.72 15.37
N GLU A 11 9.43 7.21 16.54
CA GLU A 11 9.13 6.61 17.83
C GLU A 11 7.62 6.60 18.13
N ILE A 12 6.86 7.55 17.57
CA ILE A 12 5.40 7.59 17.69
C ILE A 12 4.76 6.43 16.92
N TYR A 13 5.26 6.13 15.73
CA TYR A 13 4.79 5.00 14.94
C TYR A 13 5.12 3.67 15.63
N GLU A 14 6.35 3.53 16.15
CA GLU A 14 6.79 2.34 16.87
C GLU A 14 5.96 2.10 18.14
N ALA A 15 5.66 3.16 18.90
CA ALA A 15 4.80 3.07 20.08
C ALA A 15 3.36 2.64 19.71
N ALA A 16 2.80 3.16 18.62
CA ALA A 16 1.47 2.75 18.14
C ALA A 16 1.44 1.28 17.70
N VAL A 17 2.50 0.79 17.06
CA VAL A 17 2.65 -0.64 16.72
C VAL A 17 2.75 -1.50 17.97
N ALA A 18 3.54 -1.09 18.97
CA ALA A 18 3.69 -1.80 20.22
C ALA A 18 2.36 -1.92 21.00
N ASP A 19 1.57 -0.84 21.04
CA ASP A 19 0.22 -0.83 21.63
C ASP A 19 -0.70 -1.85 20.94
N VAL A 20 -0.77 -1.82 19.60
CA VAL A 20 -1.57 -2.76 18.82
C VAL A 20 -1.16 -4.22 19.11
N VAL A 21 0.14 -4.51 19.20
CA VAL A 21 0.64 -5.85 19.54
C VAL A 21 0.19 -6.29 20.93
N ALA A 22 0.26 -5.39 21.92
CA ALA A 22 -0.20 -5.68 23.28
C ALA A 22 -1.72 -5.98 23.32
N ARG A 23 -2.51 -5.23 22.57
CA ARG A 23 -3.97 -5.42 22.46
C ARG A 23 -4.36 -6.71 21.75
N ILE A 24 -3.58 -7.12 20.73
CA ILE A 24 -3.72 -8.45 20.11
C ILE A 24 -3.42 -9.55 21.14
N ALA A 25 -2.34 -9.42 21.91
CA ALA A 25 -1.99 -10.39 22.94
C ALA A 25 -3.03 -10.49 24.07
N ALA A 26 -3.71 -9.37 24.38
CA ALA A 26 -4.83 -9.33 25.32
C ALA A 26 -6.14 -9.89 24.74
N GLY A 27 -6.18 -10.23 23.44
CA GLY A 27 -7.37 -10.76 22.77
C GLY A 27 -8.41 -9.72 22.40
N GLU A 28 -8.06 -8.42 22.37
CA GLU A 28 -9.00 -7.34 22.02
C GLU A 28 -9.29 -7.25 20.53
N LEU A 29 -8.31 -7.61 19.69
CA LEU A 29 -8.41 -7.59 18.23
C LEU A 29 -7.45 -8.60 17.61
N PHE A 30 -7.72 -9.04 16.38
CA PHE A 30 -6.87 -10.02 15.68
C PHE A 30 -5.79 -9.37 14.83
N GLN A 31 -6.08 -8.21 14.23
CA GLN A 31 -5.15 -7.46 13.37
C GLN A 31 -5.56 -5.99 13.29
N ALA A 32 -4.57 -5.10 13.19
CA ALA A 32 -4.78 -3.71 12.80
C ALA A 32 -3.76 -3.30 11.75
N ASN A 33 -4.12 -2.32 10.91
CA ASN A 33 -3.20 -1.68 9.98
C ASN A 33 -2.80 -0.31 10.53
N VAL A 34 -1.55 -0.18 10.98
CA VAL A 34 -1.01 1.09 11.47
C VAL A 34 -0.27 1.77 10.31
N ALA A 35 -0.78 2.93 9.88
CA ALA A 35 -0.21 3.72 8.80
C ALA A 35 0.27 5.09 9.32
N ARG A 36 1.16 5.73 8.57
CA ARG A 36 1.65 7.09 8.82
C ARG A 36 1.78 7.88 7.54
N ALA A 37 1.56 9.20 7.58
CA ALA A 37 1.67 10.04 6.40
C ALA A 37 3.08 10.63 6.22
N TRP A 38 3.38 10.97 4.96
CA TRP A 38 4.54 11.76 4.56
C TRP A 38 4.03 12.94 3.74
N SER A 39 4.60 14.12 3.99
CA SER A 39 4.25 15.37 3.33
C SER A 39 5.45 15.90 2.55
N GLY A 40 5.20 16.59 1.46
CA GLY A 40 6.24 17.21 0.63
C GLY A 40 5.63 18.19 -0.35
N GLY A 41 6.45 19.11 -0.86
CA GLY A 41 6.06 20.05 -1.90
C GLY A 41 6.42 19.54 -3.29
N LEU A 42 5.56 19.82 -4.26
CA LEU A 42 5.93 19.75 -5.68
C LEU A 42 6.89 20.90 -6.00
N ASP A 43 7.85 20.64 -6.89
CA ASP A 43 8.72 21.70 -7.43
C ASP A 43 7.88 22.78 -8.11
N ALA A 44 8.35 24.03 -8.07
CA ALA A 44 7.64 25.16 -8.65
C ALA A 44 7.29 24.91 -10.13
N GLY A 45 6.02 25.17 -10.48
CA GLY A 45 5.50 24.97 -11.84
C GLY A 45 5.20 23.52 -12.22
N ARG A 46 5.33 22.55 -11.30
CA ARG A 46 4.88 21.17 -11.53
C ARG A 46 3.42 20.99 -11.20
N ASP A 47 2.74 20.21 -12.02
CA ASP A 47 1.34 19.85 -11.82
C ASP A 47 1.24 18.44 -11.22
N PRO A 48 0.27 18.15 -10.32
CA PRO A 48 0.07 16.80 -9.78
C PRO A 48 -0.08 15.69 -10.85
N PHE A 49 -0.56 16.03 -12.05
CA PHE A 49 -0.63 15.11 -13.18
C PHE A 49 0.76 14.64 -13.65
N ASP A 50 1.80 15.48 -13.54
CA ASP A 50 3.18 15.09 -13.84
C ASP A 50 3.63 13.92 -12.94
N VAL A 51 3.16 13.89 -11.69
CA VAL A 51 3.42 12.79 -10.76
C VAL A 51 2.76 11.50 -11.24
N PHE A 52 1.49 11.57 -11.65
CA PHE A 52 0.76 10.43 -12.17
C PHE A 52 1.44 9.81 -13.41
N VAL A 53 1.85 10.66 -14.37
CA VAL A 53 2.55 10.23 -15.58
C VAL A 53 3.86 9.52 -15.23
N ARG A 54 4.66 10.09 -14.31
CA ARG A 54 5.92 9.50 -13.87
C ARG A 54 5.74 8.15 -13.17
N LEU A 55 4.75 8.04 -12.28
CA LEU A 55 4.44 6.78 -11.58
C LEU A 55 4.00 5.70 -12.56
N SER A 56 3.12 6.07 -13.50
CA SER A 56 2.59 5.16 -14.52
C SER A 56 3.68 4.62 -15.44
N ALA A 57 4.65 5.47 -15.83
CA ALA A 57 5.76 5.08 -16.70
C ALA A 57 6.80 4.18 -15.99
N ALA A 58 7.07 4.42 -14.70
CA ALA A 58 8.09 3.69 -13.97
C ALA A 58 7.60 2.32 -13.49
N ARG A 59 6.43 2.28 -12.82
CA ARG A 59 5.84 1.08 -12.21
C ARG A 59 4.32 1.23 -12.15
N GLY A 60 3.68 1.39 -13.30
CA GLY A 60 2.23 1.52 -13.40
C GLY A 60 1.52 0.33 -12.75
N ALA A 61 0.72 0.60 -11.72
CA ALA A 61 -0.08 -0.40 -11.07
C ALA A 61 -1.40 -0.61 -11.83
N ALA A 62 -1.99 -1.80 -11.71
CA ALA A 62 -3.18 -2.21 -12.47
C ALA A 62 -4.40 -1.29 -12.23
N TYR A 63 -4.47 -0.62 -11.08
CA TYR A 63 -5.58 0.24 -10.67
C TYR A 63 -5.12 1.67 -10.35
N GLY A 64 -4.11 2.16 -11.07
CA GLY A 64 -3.68 3.56 -11.00
C GLY A 64 -4.77 4.54 -11.44
N ALA A 65 -4.86 5.70 -10.79
CA ALA A 65 -5.87 6.71 -11.09
C ALA A 65 -5.34 8.13 -10.84
N PHE A 66 -5.85 9.07 -11.64
CA PHE A 66 -5.70 10.51 -11.42
C PHE A 66 -7.08 11.15 -11.32
N TRP A 67 -7.32 11.93 -10.27
CA TRP A 67 -8.57 12.67 -10.12
C TRP A 67 -8.30 14.09 -9.64
N ARG A 68 -8.68 15.09 -10.45
CA ARG A 68 -8.65 16.50 -10.06
C ARG A 68 -9.97 16.92 -9.43
N LEU A 69 -9.89 17.52 -8.25
CA LEU A 69 -10.99 18.02 -7.44
C LEU A 69 -10.73 19.50 -7.13
N GLY A 70 -11.07 20.38 -8.06
CA GLY A 70 -10.80 21.81 -7.94
C GLY A 70 -9.30 22.10 -7.86
N ASP A 71 -8.85 22.67 -6.74
CA ASP A 71 -7.46 23.01 -6.43
C ASP A 71 -6.65 21.82 -5.89
N ARG A 72 -7.29 20.65 -5.71
CA ARG A 72 -6.64 19.43 -5.20
C ARG A 72 -6.61 18.34 -6.26
N ALA A 73 -5.72 17.38 -6.08
CA ALA A 73 -5.68 16.18 -6.89
C ALA A 73 -5.38 14.94 -6.05
N ILE A 74 -5.97 13.82 -6.45
CA ILE A 74 -5.62 12.49 -5.98
C ILE A 74 -4.78 11.83 -7.08
N VAL A 75 -3.59 11.37 -6.70
CA VAL A 75 -2.70 10.57 -7.54
C VAL A 75 -2.56 9.20 -6.89
N SER A 76 -3.04 8.16 -7.54
CA SER A 76 -3.02 6.79 -7.04
C SER A 76 -2.24 5.88 -8.00
N ASN A 77 -1.42 5.00 -7.43
CA ASN A 77 -0.74 3.91 -8.14
C ASN A 77 -1.01 2.58 -7.42
N SER A 78 -2.29 2.25 -7.22
CA SER A 78 -2.73 1.10 -6.42
C SER A 78 -2.59 -0.23 -7.18
N PRO A 79 -1.97 -1.27 -6.57
CA PRO A 79 -1.97 -2.63 -7.11
C PRO A 79 -3.22 -3.44 -6.70
N GLU A 80 -4.02 -2.96 -5.75
CA GLU A 80 -5.11 -3.72 -5.12
C GLU A 80 -6.48 -3.31 -5.69
N LEU A 81 -7.30 -4.31 -6.04
CA LEU A 81 -8.70 -4.09 -6.43
C LEU A 81 -9.58 -4.18 -5.19
N PHE A 82 -10.15 -3.03 -4.80
CA PHE A 82 -11.14 -3.01 -3.72
C PHE A 82 -12.43 -3.73 -4.13
N LEU A 83 -13.08 -3.27 -5.20
CA LEU A 83 -14.32 -3.84 -5.71
C LEU A 83 -14.52 -3.50 -7.18
N THR A 84 -15.03 -4.44 -7.96
CA THR A 84 -15.64 -4.18 -9.28
C THR A 84 -16.96 -4.93 -9.41
N PHE A 85 -17.85 -4.42 -10.26
CA PHE A 85 -19.14 -5.02 -10.57
C PHE A 85 -19.37 -5.04 -12.08
N ASP A 86 -19.65 -6.22 -12.63
CA ASP A 86 -20.02 -6.42 -14.03
C ASP A 86 -21.53 -6.59 -14.15
N GLU A 87 -22.21 -5.65 -14.81
CA GLU A 87 -23.67 -5.64 -14.91
C GLU A 87 -24.23 -6.80 -15.74
N THR A 88 -23.50 -7.25 -16.77
CA THR A 88 -23.95 -8.27 -17.72
C THR A 88 -23.96 -9.65 -17.07
N SER A 89 -22.84 -10.03 -16.46
CA SER A 89 -22.65 -11.29 -15.76
C SER A 89 -23.14 -11.26 -14.31
N ARG A 90 -23.47 -10.06 -13.79
CA ARG A 90 -23.81 -9.80 -12.38
C ARG A 90 -22.69 -10.19 -11.41
N ARG A 91 -21.42 -10.22 -11.88
CA ARG A 91 -20.26 -10.63 -11.07
C ARG A 91 -19.73 -9.48 -10.25
N ILE A 92 -19.47 -9.73 -8.96
CA ILE A 92 -18.71 -8.85 -8.07
C ILE A 92 -17.33 -9.49 -7.85
N GLU A 93 -16.26 -8.70 -7.89
CA GLU A 93 -14.90 -9.17 -7.67
C GLU A 93 -14.12 -8.19 -6.78
N ALA A 94 -13.37 -8.75 -5.83
CA ALA A 94 -12.38 -8.06 -4.98
C ALA A 94 -11.08 -8.87 -5.02
N ARG A 95 -9.92 -8.22 -4.93
CA ARG A 95 -8.61 -8.89 -4.91
C ARG A 95 -7.78 -8.34 -3.75
N PRO A 96 -8.14 -8.69 -2.51
CA PRO A 96 -7.45 -8.11 -1.38
C PRO A 96 -6.02 -8.66 -1.26
N ILE A 97 -5.11 -7.84 -0.77
CA ILE A 97 -3.67 -8.16 -0.69
C ILE A 97 -3.24 -8.20 0.79
N LYS A 98 -2.60 -9.31 1.18
CA LYS A 98 -1.86 -9.45 2.45
C LYS A 98 -0.57 -10.19 2.23
N GLY A 99 0.43 -9.78 2.99
CA GLY A 99 1.81 -10.18 2.82
C GLY A 99 2.54 -9.31 1.81
N THR A 100 3.76 -8.89 2.14
CA THR A 100 4.59 -8.06 1.28
C THR A 100 6.05 -8.39 1.49
N ARG A 101 6.83 -8.36 0.41
CA ARG A 101 8.29 -8.33 0.44
C ARG A 101 8.78 -7.22 -0.51
N PRO A 102 9.89 -6.53 -0.20
CA PRO A 102 10.48 -5.57 -1.13
C PRO A 102 11.01 -6.31 -2.37
N ARG A 103 11.12 -5.59 -3.49
CA ARG A 103 11.83 -6.09 -4.68
C ARG A 103 13.33 -6.00 -4.46
N ASP A 104 14.09 -6.96 -4.98
CA ASP A 104 15.54 -6.89 -5.07
C ASP A 104 15.98 -6.58 -6.52
N SER A 105 17.12 -5.90 -6.66
CA SER A 105 17.76 -5.68 -7.95
C SER A 105 18.46 -6.93 -8.49
N ASP A 106 18.84 -7.84 -7.60
CA ASP A 106 19.38 -9.15 -7.92
C ASP A 106 18.22 -10.13 -8.19
N PRO A 107 18.07 -10.65 -9.42
CA PRO A 107 16.96 -11.53 -9.78
C PRO A 107 16.84 -12.79 -8.91
N GLU A 108 17.97 -13.38 -8.50
CA GLU A 108 17.93 -14.62 -7.70
C GLU A 108 17.40 -14.35 -6.29
N ARG A 109 17.76 -13.19 -5.72
CA ARG A 109 17.25 -12.77 -4.41
C ARG A 109 15.79 -12.34 -4.49
N ASP A 110 15.41 -11.68 -5.57
CA ASP A 110 14.02 -11.28 -5.81
C ASP A 110 13.09 -12.51 -5.90
N ASP A 111 13.52 -13.54 -6.64
CA ASP A 111 12.80 -14.82 -6.73
C ASP A 111 12.76 -15.54 -5.37
N ALA A 112 13.85 -15.50 -4.60
CA ALA A 112 13.88 -16.08 -3.26
C ALA A 112 12.91 -15.38 -2.31
N LEU A 113 12.82 -14.04 -2.34
CA LEU A 113 11.86 -13.26 -1.55
C LEU A 113 10.41 -13.57 -1.92
N ALA A 114 10.13 -13.76 -3.21
CA ALA A 114 8.81 -14.17 -3.68
C ALA A 114 8.44 -15.58 -3.19
N ALA A 115 9.38 -16.53 -3.28
CA ALA A 115 9.19 -17.89 -2.78
C ALA A 115 9.00 -17.92 -1.25
N GLU A 116 9.76 -17.12 -0.51
CA GLU A 116 9.62 -16.96 0.94
C GLU A 116 8.22 -16.45 1.32
N LEU A 117 7.72 -15.42 0.63
CA LEU A 117 6.39 -14.88 0.86
C LEU A 117 5.29 -15.94 0.63
N ALA A 118 5.39 -16.72 -0.45
CA ALA A 118 4.44 -17.79 -0.74
C ALA A 118 4.49 -18.91 0.31
N ALA A 119 5.68 -19.22 0.83
CA ALA A 119 5.90 -20.25 1.83
C ALA A 119 5.58 -19.82 3.27
N SER A 120 5.43 -18.53 3.54
CA SER A 120 5.17 -17.98 4.87
C SER A 120 3.82 -18.40 5.46
N ALA A 121 3.85 -19.20 6.52
CA ALA A 121 2.63 -19.61 7.24
C ALA A 121 1.90 -18.43 7.90
N LYS A 122 2.65 -17.42 8.34
CA LYS A 122 2.10 -16.17 8.89
C LYS A 122 1.33 -15.40 7.82
N ASP A 123 1.97 -15.12 6.68
CA ASP A 123 1.36 -14.32 5.61
C ASP A 123 0.12 -15.05 5.03
N ARG A 124 0.16 -16.39 4.95
CA ARG A 124 -1.03 -17.18 4.59
C ARG A 124 -2.15 -17.09 5.62
N ALA A 125 -1.85 -17.15 6.91
CA ALA A 125 -2.87 -17.03 7.97
C ALA A 125 -3.51 -15.64 7.97
N GLU A 126 -2.73 -14.57 7.77
CA GLU A 126 -3.25 -13.21 7.63
C GLU A 126 -4.13 -13.04 6.39
N ASN A 127 -3.73 -13.64 5.26
CA ASN A 127 -4.53 -13.61 4.03
C ASN A 127 -5.85 -14.39 4.20
N LEU A 128 -5.83 -15.55 4.85
CA LEU A 128 -7.05 -16.32 5.17
C LEU A 128 -8.02 -15.57 6.11
N MET A 129 -7.53 -14.63 6.91
CA MET A 129 -8.40 -13.88 7.83
C MET A 129 -9.18 -12.77 7.13
N ILE A 130 -8.77 -12.36 5.92
CA ILE A 130 -9.40 -11.27 5.16
C ILE A 130 -10.09 -11.75 3.86
N VAL A 131 -10.08 -13.06 3.59
CA VAL A 131 -10.70 -13.73 2.43
C VAL A 131 -11.67 -14.81 2.91
#